data_AF-A0A7W1IYN9-F1
#
_entry.id   AF-A0A7W1IYN9-F1
#
_cell.length_a   1.000
_cell.length_b   1.000
_cell.length_c   1.000
_cell.angle_alpha   90.00
_cell.angle_beta   90.00
_cell.angle_gamma   90.00
#
_symmetry.space_group_name_H-M   'P 1'
#
loop_
_entity.id
_entity.type
_entity.pdbx_description
1 polymer ?
#
loop_
_entity_poly.entity_id
_entity_poly.type
_entity_poly.pdbx_seq_one_letter_code
_entity_poly.pdbx_strand_id
1 'polypeptide(L)'
;MRNNWLIPRRTCLKGLGVAIALPLLETMGWAETPRAGGSKPPVRLGFMYNGNGVNTKEFWPTDAKTFPAILPPSLEPLRAVIDQCLILGGLNNVAHAPLNGAAHALELSTWLTATIPNPATRDIINIAVSADQIAAEQLGIYTAIPSLEVGPFRNETSGTSQENLTSRYWSTGNFRTPTQPLPVENNPAEVLKRLFASRQSKPKKKGGPAVDSAKFAPGADAAPVDEESLDRSMLDLVHAGAGDLRKRISINDQRQLDDYLDSVRSLEKRVAAIERQQAEVARSTVGKGKERAVPLMEVQIPPGQLKWSERVKIMGDLLVLAYQADITRVGTLISTAAHMGTYPELDVDHHHNSHHENNPDKLAILAKIDRFNLEQFAYVVARMKSIREGAGTLLDNCMFMWGSGLGDGNGHTNTNLPCIVAGRGGGTIRTGRYVPRCNGIHADLLTALLARAGVNLPKPIGNGTKLLPDLS
;
A
#
# COMPACT_ATOMS: atom_id res chain seq x y z
N MET A 1 12.07 30.22 29.88
CA MET A 1 12.62 30.48 28.54
C MET A 1 11.65 29.87 27.53
N ARG A 2 11.17 30.61 26.52
CA ARG A 2 10.32 30.06 25.46
C ARG A 2 11.21 29.32 24.47
N ASN A 3 10.96 28.03 24.23
CA ASN A 3 11.74 27.22 23.27
C ASN A 3 11.57 27.79 21.86
N ASN A 4 12.58 28.54 21.40
CA ASN A 4 12.59 29.29 20.14
C ASN A 4 12.80 28.42 18.88
N TRP A 5 12.70 27.09 19.02
CA TRP A 5 13.21 26.10 18.06
C TRP A 5 12.09 25.36 17.32
N LEU A 6 10.83 25.56 17.73
CA LEU A 6 9.67 24.92 17.10
C LEU A 6 9.20 25.73 15.90
N ILE A 7 9.47 25.24 14.70
CA ILE A 7 9.04 25.88 13.44
C ILE A 7 7.80 25.13 12.93
N PRO A 8 6.68 25.79 12.62
CA PRO A 8 5.55 25.11 11.97
C PRO A 8 6.02 24.43 10.68
N ARG A 9 5.65 23.15 10.44
CA ARG A 9 6.05 22.39 9.23
C ARG A 9 5.83 23.18 7.94
N ARG A 10 4.71 23.90 7.85
CA ARG A 10 4.38 24.77 6.71
C ARG A 10 5.36 25.93 6.53
N THR A 11 5.89 26.49 7.60
CA THR A 11 6.90 27.56 7.58
C THR A 11 8.26 27.01 7.17
N CYS A 12 8.64 25.82 7.68
CA CYS A 12 9.86 25.13 7.26
C CYS A 12 9.85 24.81 5.76
N LEU A 13 8.75 24.23 5.24
CA LEU A 13 8.59 23.89 3.83
C LEU A 13 8.53 25.10 2.88
N LYS A 14 8.06 26.26 3.36
CA LYS A 14 8.09 27.51 2.58
C LYS A 14 9.50 28.09 2.45
N GLY A 15 10.38 27.86 3.43
CA GLY A 15 11.74 28.41 3.45
C GLY A 15 12.74 27.63 2.60
N LEU A 16 12.42 26.41 2.19
CA LEU A 16 13.33 25.48 1.50
C LEU A 16 13.20 25.44 -0.01
N GLY A 17 12.26 26.20 -0.59
CA GLY A 17 11.86 25.97 -1.96
C GLY A 17 11.04 24.69 -2.07
N VAL A 18 10.14 24.66 -3.05
CA VAL A 18 8.99 23.74 -3.16
C VAL A 18 9.38 22.28 -3.49
N ALA A 19 10.66 21.90 -3.41
CA ALA A 19 11.19 20.72 -4.08
C ALA A 19 11.13 19.38 -3.28
N ILE A 20 11.12 19.38 -1.93
CA ILE A 20 11.15 18.14 -1.13
C ILE A 20 9.97 18.02 -0.16
N ALA A 21 9.39 16.82 -0.08
CA ALA A 21 8.60 16.40 1.07
C ALA A 21 9.53 15.92 2.19
N LEU A 22 9.66 16.67 3.28
CA LEU A 22 10.57 16.33 4.37
C LEU A 22 9.96 15.27 5.30
N PRO A 23 10.80 14.38 5.88
CA PRO A 23 10.38 13.52 6.97
C PRO A 23 9.92 14.36 8.17
N LEU A 24 9.24 13.72 9.12
CA LEU A 24 8.86 14.36 10.37
C LEU A 24 10.10 14.61 11.24
N LEU A 25 10.57 15.86 11.28
CA LEU A 25 11.64 16.31 12.17
C LEU A 25 11.10 16.76 13.54
N GLU A 26 11.82 16.49 14.63
CA GLU A 26 11.50 16.91 16.00
C GLU A 26 11.37 18.44 16.14
N THR A 27 12.13 19.19 15.34
CA THR A 27 12.07 20.66 15.28
C THR A 27 10.78 21.21 14.62
N MET A 28 9.94 20.36 14.01
CA MET A 28 8.69 20.79 13.39
C MET A 28 7.50 20.75 14.38
N GLY A 29 6.88 21.91 14.61
CA GLY A 29 5.59 22.01 15.31
C GLY A 29 4.41 21.62 14.40
N TRP A 30 3.46 20.84 14.92
CA TRP A 30 2.30 20.33 14.19
C TRP A 30 1.10 21.28 14.23
N ALA A 31 0.37 21.36 13.12
CA ALA A 31 -0.89 22.12 13.02
C ALA A 31 -2.03 21.47 13.83
N GLU A 32 -1.94 20.17 14.12
CA GLU A 32 -2.84 19.41 14.99
C GLU A 32 -2.41 19.52 16.46
N THR A 33 -2.23 20.72 16.99
CA THR A 33 -1.91 20.93 18.41
C THR A 33 -3.17 21.25 19.21
N PRO A 34 -3.70 20.34 20.05
CA PRO A 34 -4.42 20.75 21.24
C PRO A 34 -3.42 21.44 22.18
N ARG A 35 -3.82 22.57 22.76
CA ARG A 35 -3.06 23.17 23.88
C ARG A 35 -2.96 22.14 25.00
N ALA A 36 -1.72 21.77 25.36
CA ALA A 36 -1.28 20.78 26.36
C ALA A 36 -1.08 19.35 25.84
N GLY A 37 0.15 19.05 25.41
CA GLY A 37 0.60 17.75 24.95
C GLY A 37 1.48 17.91 23.70
N GLY A 38 2.73 17.44 23.74
CA GLY A 38 3.64 17.55 22.59
C GLY A 38 3.05 16.95 21.30
N SER A 39 3.58 17.33 20.14
CA SER A 39 3.10 16.82 18.85
C SER A 39 3.35 15.32 18.73
N LYS A 40 2.29 14.53 18.56
CA LYS A 40 2.38 13.12 18.21
C LYS A 40 2.45 12.95 16.68
N PRO A 41 3.22 11.99 16.15
CA PRO A 41 3.15 11.67 14.73
C PRO A 41 1.74 11.17 14.34
N PRO A 42 1.32 11.37 13.08
CA PRO A 42 0.00 11.00 12.63
C PRO A 42 -0.05 9.49 12.39
N VAL A 43 -1.24 8.92 12.55
CA VAL A 43 -1.44 7.50 12.27
C VAL A 43 -1.59 7.31 10.76
N ARG A 44 -0.81 6.39 10.18
CA ARG A 44 -1.00 5.93 8.79
C ARG A 44 -1.73 4.61 8.76
N LEU A 45 -2.63 4.47 7.79
CA LEU A 45 -3.42 3.27 7.56
C LEU A 45 -3.00 2.67 6.22
N GLY A 46 -2.54 1.42 6.22
CA GLY A 46 -2.19 0.74 5.00
C GLY A 46 -2.69 -0.69 4.92
N PHE A 47 -2.87 -1.15 3.69
CA PHE A 47 -3.43 -2.46 3.37
C PHE A 47 -2.53 -3.18 2.37
N MET A 48 -2.17 -4.43 2.63
CA MET A 48 -1.44 -5.30 1.71
C MET A 48 -2.28 -6.52 1.39
N TYR A 49 -2.61 -6.71 0.11
CA TYR A 49 -3.49 -7.79 -0.33
C TYR A 49 -2.72 -8.89 -1.06
N ASN A 50 -3.11 -10.14 -0.79
CA ASN A 50 -2.71 -11.32 -1.56
C ASN A 50 -3.95 -12.16 -1.90
N GLY A 51 -4.09 -12.58 -3.16
CA GLY A 51 -5.24 -13.37 -3.61
C GLY A 51 -5.18 -14.85 -3.21
N ASN A 52 -6.29 -15.58 -3.44
CA ASN A 52 -6.44 -17.04 -3.35
C ASN A 52 -6.31 -17.68 -1.95
N GLY A 53 -6.40 -16.91 -0.86
CA GLY A 53 -6.33 -17.44 0.50
C GLY A 53 -4.95 -17.98 0.88
N VAL A 54 -4.93 -18.95 1.79
CA VAL A 54 -3.70 -19.55 2.34
C VAL A 54 -3.83 -21.06 2.47
N ASN A 55 -2.71 -21.77 2.60
CA ASN A 55 -2.72 -23.13 3.12
C ASN A 55 -3.12 -23.11 4.60
N THR A 56 -4.39 -23.40 4.86
CA THR A 56 -4.99 -23.36 6.21
C THR A 56 -4.34 -24.30 7.23
N LYS A 57 -3.59 -25.33 6.78
CA LYS A 57 -2.87 -26.27 7.65
C LYS A 57 -1.53 -25.71 8.17
N GLU A 58 -0.93 -24.78 7.44
CA GLU A 58 0.43 -24.27 7.72
C GLU A 58 0.48 -22.77 8.02
N PHE A 59 -0.65 -22.07 7.93
CA PHE A 59 -0.75 -20.64 8.22
C PHE A 59 -1.09 -20.31 9.68
N TRP A 60 -2.05 -21.02 10.28
CA TRP A 60 -2.58 -20.64 11.59
C TRP A 60 -1.69 -21.14 12.75
N PRO A 61 -1.39 -20.29 13.76
CA PRO A 61 -0.78 -20.78 14.99
C PRO A 61 -1.68 -21.81 15.68
N THR A 62 -1.08 -22.84 16.27
CA THR A 62 -1.81 -23.95 16.90
C THR A 62 -2.43 -23.58 18.25
N ASP A 63 -1.73 -22.78 19.06
CA ASP A 63 -2.22 -22.27 20.34
C ASP A 63 -1.75 -20.82 20.55
N ALA A 64 -2.67 -19.95 20.99
CA ALA A 64 -2.38 -18.58 21.36
C ALA A 64 -1.41 -18.49 22.56
N LYS A 65 -1.36 -19.50 23.43
CA LYS A 65 -0.44 -19.55 24.58
C LYS A 65 1.02 -19.79 24.17
N THR A 66 1.24 -20.56 23.11
CA THR A 66 2.59 -20.86 22.59
C THR A 66 3.09 -19.82 21.60
N PHE A 67 2.19 -18.96 21.11
CA PHE A 67 2.54 -17.84 20.25
C PHE A 67 3.15 -16.67 21.05
N PRO A 68 4.20 -15.98 20.56
CA PRO A 68 4.89 -16.16 19.28
C PRO A 68 6.14 -17.08 19.33
N ALA A 69 6.36 -17.83 20.42
CA ALA A 69 7.54 -18.69 20.56
C ALA A 69 7.58 -19.78 19.48
N ILE A 70 6.44 -20.42 19.21
CA ILE A 70 6.27 -21.39 18.13
C ILE A 70 5.46 -20.74 17.01
N LEU A 71 6.06 -20.67 15.82
CA LEU A 71 5.39 -20.19 14.61
C LEU A 71 5.14 -21.35 13.65
N PRO A 72 4.00 -21.37 12.97
CA PRO A 72 3.77 -22.30 11.89
C PRO A 72 4.64 -21.90 10.66
N PRO A 73 4.94 -22.85 9.75
CA PRO A 73 5.94 -22.66 8.70
C PRO A 73 5.70 -21.44 7.80
N SER A 74 4.43 -21.15 7.44
CA SER A 74 4.11 -20.01 6.59
C SER A 74 4.45 -18.67 7.26
N LEU A 75 4.34 -18.57 8.59
CA LEU A 75 4.60 -17.34 9.35
C LEU A 75 6.07 -17.13 9.74
N GLU A 76 6.94 -18.11 9.50
CA GLU A 76 8.36 -18.03 9.83
C GLU A 76 9.08 -16.77 9.28
N PRO A 77 8.78 -16.25 8.08
CA PRO A 77 9.37 -15.01 7.59
C PRO A 77 9.17 -13.80 8.51
N LEU A 78 8.11 -13.80 9.33
CA LEU A 78 7.81 -12.72 10.26
C LEU A 78 8.62 -12.80 11.55
N ARG A 79 9.45 -13.82 11.77
CA ARG A 79 10.16 -14.07 13.04
C ARG A 79 10.83 -12.82 13.63
N ALA A 80 11.46 -11.99 12.81
CA ALA A 80 12.16 -10.77 13.24
C ALA A 80 11.25 -9.59 13.64
N VAL A 81 9.97 -9.64 13.23
CA VAL A 81 8.98 -8.58 13.44
C VAL A 81 7.68 -9.09 14.07
N ILE A 82 7.62 -10.34 14.51
CA ILE A 82 6.40 -10.99 15.00
C ILE A 82 5.83 -10.31 16.25
N ASP A 83 6.70 -9.67 17.04
CA ASP A 83 6.35 -8.82 18.18
C ASP A 83 5.52 -7.58 17.77
N GLN A 84 5.63 -7.18 16.51
CA GLN A 84 4.89 -6.08 15.90
C GLN A 84 3.61 -6.53 15.20
N CYS A 85 3.32 -7.82 15.16
CA CYS A 85 2.17 -8.38 14.46
C CYS A 85 1.07 -8.84 15.41
N LEU A 86 -0.18 -8.57 15.05
CA LEU A 86 -1.39 -9.12 15.64
C LEU A 86 -2.04 -10.04 14.60
N ILE A 87 -2.14 -11.34 14.90
CA ILE A 87 -2.78 -12.33 14.01
C ILE A 87 -4.23 -12.50 14.44
N LEU A 88 -5.16 -12.42 13.49
CA LEU A 88 -6.60 -12.41 13.74
C LEU A 88 -7.27 -13.56 12.97
N GLY A 89 -7.81 -14.54 13.71
CA GLY A 89 -8.62 -15.63 13.18
C GLY A 89 -10.12 -15.41 13.41
N GLY A 90 -10.95 -16.16 12.68
CA GLY A 90 -12.41 -16.16 12.79
C GLY A 90 -13.11 -14.99 12.08
N LEU A 91 -12.40 -14.20 11.28
CA LEU A 91 -12.98 -13.10 10.53
C LEU A 91 -13.69 -13.62 9.28
N ASN A 92 -15.01 -13.49 9.24
CA ASN A 92 -15.82 -13.83 8.07
C ASN A 92 -16.11 -12.57 7.25
N ASN A 93 -16.16 -12.71 5.94
CA ASN A 93 -16.56 -11.65 5.02
C ASN A 93 -18.00 -11.87 4.52
N VAL A 94 -18.50 -10.97 3.68
CA VAL A 94 -19.83 -11.07 3.06
C VAL A 94 -20.01 -12.38 2.31
N ALA A 95 -21.21 -12.97 2.41
CA ALA A 95 -21.61 -14.14 1.63
C ALA A 95 -21.52 -13.85 0.14
N HIS A 96 -21.05 -14.81 -0.66
CA HIS A 96 -20.96 -14.65 -2.11
C HIS A 96 -22.33 -14.58 -2.79
N ALA A 97 -23.38 -15.14 -2.19
CA ALA A 97 -24.71 -15.15 -2.76
C ALA A 97 -25.23 -13.72 -3.04
N PRO A 98 -25.87 -13.48 -4.21
CA PRO A 98 -26.24 -14.47 -5.23
C PRO A 98 -25.15 -14.78 -6.28
N LEU A 99 -23.94 -14.23 -6.17
CA LEU A 99 -22.81 -14.35 -7.11
C LEU A 99 -21.86 -15.51 -6.74
N ASN A 100 -22.42 -16.70 -6.48
CA ASN A 100 -21.68 -17.84 -5.91
C ASN A 100 -20.52 -18.36 -6.79
N GLY A 101 -20.61 -18.19 -8.11
CA GLY A 101 -19.59 -18.58 -9.08
C GLY A 101 -18.52 -17.52 -9.34
N ALA A 102 -18.52 -16.42 -8.57
CA ALA A 102 -17.63 -15.27 -8.78
C ALA A 102 -16.58 -15.06 -7.70
N ALA A 103 -16.17 -16.12 -6.99
CA ALA A 103 -15.29 -16.04 -5.84
C ALA A 103 -14.01 -15.20 -6.06
N HIS A 104 -13.39 -15.27 -7.24
CA HIS A 104 -12.14 -14.55 -7.54
C HIS A 104 -12.35 -13.06 -7.86
N ALA A 105 -13.51 -12.71 -8.41
CA ALA A 105 -13.93 -11.31 -8.51
C ALA A 105 -14.33 -10.76 -7.12
N LEU A 106 -14.97 -11.58 -6.29
CA LEU A 106 -15.47 -11.18 -4.97
C LEU A 106 -14.36 -11.06 -3.93
N GLU A 107 -13.32 -11.90 -3.96
CA GLU A 107 -12.28 -11.88 -2.94
C GLU A 107 -11.62 -10.51 -2.82
N LEU A 108 -11.20 -9.91 -3.93
CA LEU A 108 -10.52 -8.61 -3.91
C LEU A 108 -11.52 -7.46 -3.75
N SER A 109 -12.62 -7.50 -4.51
CA SER A 109 -13.59 -6.40 -4.52
C SER A 109 -14.31 -6.22 -3.18
N THR A 110 -14.56 -7.31 -2.46
CA THR A 110 -15.24 -7.29 -1.17
C THR A 110 -14.29 -7.11 0.01
N TRP A 111 -12.97 -7.29 -0.16
CA TRP A 111 -12.02 -7.26 0.95
C TRP A 111 -11.95 -5.90 1.66
N LEU A 112 -11.95 -4.77 0.95
CA LEU A 112 -11.98 -3.44 1.61
C LEU A 112 -13.36 -2.81 1.64
N THR A 113 -14.34 -3.34 0.89
CA THR A 113 -15.71 -2.78 0.84
C THR A 113 -16.67 -3.48 1.79
N ALA A 114 -16.36 -4.73 2.17
CA ALA A 114 -17.23 -5.63 2.92
C ALA A 114 -18.68 -5.63 2.39
N THR A 115 -18.83 -5.56 1.06
CA THR A 115 -20.10 -5.45 0.36
C THR A 115 -19.96 -6.14 -0.99
N ILE A 116 -20.92 -6.98 -1.38
CA ILE A 116 -20.90 -7.60 -2.70
C ILE A 116 -21.23 -6.58 -3.81
N PRO A 117 -20.67 -6.73 -5.03
CA PRO A 117 -21.13 -6.00 -6.21
C PRO A 117 -22.64 -6.14 -6.42
N ASN A 118 -23.28 -5.11 -6.96
CA ASN A 118 -24.69 -5.15 -7.30
C ASN A 118 -24.96 -6.23 -8.38
N PRO A 119 -25.71 -7.31 -8.07
CA PRO A 119 -25.92 -8.40 -9.02
C PRO A 119 -26.75 -8.02 -10.25
N ALA A 120 -27.45 -6.88 -10.21
CA ALA A 120 -28.25 -6.35 -11.32
C ALA A 120 -27.43 -5.55 -12.35
N THR A 121 -26.21 -5.12 -12.00
CA THR A 121 -25.33 -4.32 -12.87
C THR A 121 -23.94 -4.94 -12.90
N ARG A 122 -23.83 -6.10 -13.56
CA ARG A 122 -22.64 -6.96 -13.47
C ARG A 122 -21.46 -6.44 -14.30
N ASP A 123 -21.72 -5.94 -15.50
CA ASP A 123 -20.72 -5.50 -16.48
C ASP A 123 -20.10 -4.12 -16.17
N ILE A 124 -20.57 -3.44 -15.13
CA ILE A 124 -20.05 -2.15 -14.65
C ILE A 124 -19.64 -2.22 -13.17
N ILE A 125 -18.83 -1.26 -12.73
CA ILE A 125 -18.52 -1.08 -11.30
C ILE A 125 -19.75 -0.50 -10.60
N ASN A 126 -20.24 -1.22 -9.60
CA ASN A 126 -21.33 -0.84 -8.72
C ASN A 126 -21.19 -1.62 -7.41
N ILE A 127 -20.45 -1.05 -6.46
CA ILE A 127 -20.11 -1.66 -5.16
C ILE A 127 -20.02 -0.55 -4.10
N ALA A 128 -19.81 -0.85 -2.82
CA ALA A 128 -19.58 0.18 -1.81
C ALA A 128 -18.21 0.88 -1.95
N VAL A 129 -18.07 2.06 -1.35
CA VAL A 129 -16.78 2.74 -1.17
C VAL A 129 -15.89 1.87 -0.29
N SER A 130 -14.62 1.72 -0.64
CA SER A 130 -13.67 0.89 0.11
C SER A 130 -13.14 1.61 1.35
N ALA A 131 -12.72 0.84 2.37
CA ALA A 131 -12.26 1.35 3.66
C ALA A 131 -11.11 2.35 3.53
N ASP A 132 -10.12 2.05 2.70
CA ASP A 132 -9.02 2.96 2.39
C ASP A 132 -9.52 4.28 1.80
N GLN A 133 -10.52 4.27 0.92
CA GLN A 133 -11.04 5.50 0.33
C GLN A 133 -11.93 6.31 1.29
N ILE A 134 -12.64 5.63 2.21
CA ILE A 134 -13.30 6.30 3.33
C ILE A 134 -12.26 7.01 4.22
N ALA A 135 -11.10 6.37 4.47
CA ALA A 135 -9.99 7.01 5.16
C ALA A 135 -9.40 8.18 4.36
N ALA A 136 -9.19 8.00 3.05
CA ALA A 136 -8.61 9.01 2.17
C ALA A 136 -9.45 10.28 2.09
N GLU A 137 -10.78 10.17 2.14
CA GLU A 137 -11.69 11.32 2.15
C GLU A 137 -11.47 12.23 3.37
N GLN A 138 -11.19 11.66 4.54
CA GLN A 138 -11.06 12.41 5.79
C GLN A 138 -9.60 12.72 6.15
N LEU A 139 -8.68 11.78 5.93
CA LEU A 139 -7.26 11.92 6.27
C LEU A 139 -6.46 12.55 5.13
N GLY A 140 -6.92 12.38 3.89
CA GLY A 140 -6.23 12.88 2.70
C GLY A 140 -6.14 14.40 2.63
N ILE A 141 -7.04 15.11 3.31
CA ILE A 141 -7.04 16.59 3.38
C ILE A 141 -5.79 17.17 4.04
N TYR A 142 -5.08 16.35 4.84
CA TYR A 142 -3.85 16.75 5.53
C TYR A 142 -2.58 16.49 4.71
N THR A 143 -2.72 15.82 3.57
CA THR A 143 -1.61 15.26 2.78
C THR A 143 -1.64 15.76 1.34
N ALA A 144 -0.51 15.69 0.64
CA ALA A 144 -0.45 16.12 -0.76
C ALA A 144 -1.17 15.14 -1.70
N ILE A 145 -1.13 13.85 -1.35
CA ILE A 145 -1.80 12.78 -2.06
C ILE A 145 -2.79 12.11 -1.09
N PRO A 146 -4.11 12.13 -1.38
CA PRO A 146 -5.11 11.58 -0.47
C PRO A 146 -4.91 10.10 -0.14
N SER A 147 -4.50 9.32 -1.14
CA SER A 147 -4.22 7.89 -1.03
C SER A 147 -3.27 7.42 -2.13
N LEU A 148 -2.53 6.34 -1.84
CA LEU A 148 -1.61 5.72 -2.78
C LEU A 148 -1.92 4.23 -2.98
N GLU A 149 -2.42 3.88 -4.15
CA GLU A 149 -2.72 2.52 -4.59
C GLU A 149 -1.61 2.01 -5.51
N VAL A 150 -0.88 0.97 -5.10
CA VAL A 150 0.30 0.45 -5.79
C VAL A 150 0.30 -1.07 -5.87
N GLY A 151 0.96 -1.63 -6.89
CA GLY A 151 1.10 -3.07 -7.04
C GLY A 151 1.95 -3.47 -8.24
N PRO A 152 2.50 -4.69 -8.29
CA PRO A 152 3.36 -5.12 -9.38
C PRO A 152 2.59 -5.65 -10.62
N PHE A 153 1.29 -5.90 -10.55
CA PHE A 153 0.55 -6.47 -11.69
C PHE A 153 -0.11 -5.40 -12.57
N ARG A 154 -0.54 -5.78 -13.76
CA ARG A 154 -1.30 -4.91 -14.67
C ARG A 154 -2.78 -4.96 -14.32
N ASN A 155 -3.43 -3.80 -14.35
CA ASN A 155 -4.87 -3.73 -14.14
C ASN A 155 -5.63 -4.28 -15.34
N GLU A 156 -6.72 -4.98 -15.06
CA GLU A 156 -7.72 -5.31 -16.07
C GLU A 156 -8.69 -4.13 -16.21
N THR A 157 -8.75 -3.53 -17.39
CA THR A 157 -9.48 -2.27 -17.62
C THR A 157 -10.75 -2.43 -18.46
N SER A 158 -10.94 -3.59 -19.08
CA SER A 158 -12.11 -3.88 -19.93
C SER A 158 -12.45 -5.36 -19.89
N GLY A 159 -13.67 -5.69 -20.34
CA GLY A 159 -14.15 -7.06 -20.40
C GLY A 159 -14.96 -7.49 -19.18
N THR A 160 -15.45 -8.72 -19.26
CA THR A 160 -16.18 -9.41 -18.21
C THR A 160 -15.42 -10.65 -17.78
N SER A 161 -15.72 -11.09 -16.57
CA SER A 161 -15.08 -12.20 -15.88
C SER A 161 -16.15 -13.15 -15.33
N GLN A 162 -15.88 -13.81 -14.21
CA GLN A 162 -16.83 -14.72 -13.56
C GLN A 162 -18.22 -14.10 -13.39
N GLU A 163 -19.24 -14.89 -13.71
CA GLU A 163 -20.64 -14.46 -13.62
C GLU A 163 -21.00 -13.20 -14.41
N ASN A 164 -20.23 -12.87 -15.46
CA ASN A 164 -20.36 -11.65 -16.26
C ASN A 164 -20.07 -10.36 -15.46
N LEU A 165 -19.41 -10.47 -14.31
CA LEU A 165 -18.92 -9.31 -13.58
C LEU A 165 -17.81 -8.62 -14.36
N THR A 166 -17.72 -7.29 -14.29
CA THR A 166 -16.62 -6.56 -14.91
C THR A 166 -15.26 -7.08 -14.42
N SER A 167 -14.36 -7.29 -15.37
CA SER A 167 -12.98 -7.75 -15.14
C SER A 167 -12.19 -6.88 -14.16
N ARG A 168 -12.61 -5.62 -13.97
CA ARG A 168 -11.99 -4.70 -13.02
C ARG A 168 -11.99 -5.23 -11.58
N TYR A 169 -12.98 -6.05 -11.19
CA TYR A 169 -13.03 -6.63 -9.84
C TYR A 169 -11.91 -7.64 -9.55
N TRP A 170 -11.23 -8.16 -10.57
CA TRP A 170 -10.08 -9.06 -10.41
C TRP A 170 -8.78 -8.34 -10.08
N SER A 171 -8.69 -7.04 -10.36
CA SER A 171 -7.44 -6.29 -10.29
C SER A 171 -7.53 -5.04 -9.41
N THR A 172 -8.74 -4.60 -9.04
CA THR A 172 -8.97 -3.41 -8.21
C THR A 172 -9.83 -3.74 -6.99
N GLY A 173 -9.32 -3.45 -5.79
CA GLY A 173 -10.07 -3.50 -4.52
C GLY A 173 -10.38 -2.13 -3.93
N ASN A 174 -10.01 -1.05 -4.63
CA ASN A 174 -10.06 0.33 -4.17
C ASN A 174 -11.13 1.10 -4.94
N PHE A 175 -12.13 1.64 -4.25
CA PHE A 175 -13.28 2.28 -4.86
C PHE A 175 -13.55 3.63 -4.18
N ARG A 176 -13.26 4.73 -4.89
CA ARG A 176 -13.46 6.09 -4.37
C ARG A 176 -14.94 6.42 -4.21
N THR A 177 -15.73 5.97 -5.16
CA THR A 177 -17.19 6.06 -5.15
C THR A 177 -17.74 4.70 -5.57
N PRO A 178 -19.06 4.46 -5.42
CA PRO A 178 -19.65 3.20 -5.84
C PRO A 178 -19.42 2.80 -7.30
N THR A 179 -19.05 3.76 -8.16
CA THR A 179 -18.84 3.58 -9.60
C THR A 179 -17.44 3.95 -10.07
N GLN A 180 -16.56 4.43 -9.16
CA GLN A 180 -15.21 4.90 -9.51
C GLN A 180 -14.13 4.00 -8.89
N PRO A 181 -13.62 3.01 -9.64
CA PRO A 181 -12.47 2.22 -9.22
C PRO A 181 -11.18 3.05 -9.26
N LEU A 182 -10.25 2.75 -8.36
CA LEU A 182 -8.87 3.25 -8.37
C LEU A 182 -7.91 2.10 -8.65
N PRO A 183 -7.56 1.85 -9.92
CA PRO A 183 -6.58 0.82 -10.26
C PRO A 183 -5.22 1.13 -9.63
N VAL A 184 -4.43 0.08 -9.39
CA VAL A 184 -3.09 0.27 -8.83
C VAL A 184 -2.16 0.94 -9.84
N GLU A 185 -1.33 1.88 -9.40
CA GLU A 185 -0.17 2.28 -10.20
C GLU A 185 0.86 1.15 -10.13
N ASN A 186 1.36 0.71 -11.28
CA ASN A 186 2.27 -0.43 -11.39
C ASN A 186 3.63 -0.09 -11.99
N ASN A 187 3.81 1.16 -12.41
CA ASN A 187 5.08 1.71 -12.82
C ASN A 187 5.71 2.47 -11.62
N PRO A 188 6.81 1.94 -11.04
CA PRO A 188 7.52 2.59 -9.94
C PRO A 188 7.97 4.03 -10.25
N ALA A 189 8.32 4.32 -11.50
CA ALA A 189 8.73 5.65 -11.92
C ALA A 189 7.57 6.65 -11.87
N GLU A 190 6.37 6.26 -12.29
CA GLU A 190 5.18 7.11 -12.22
C GLU A 190 4.75 7.35 -10.76
N VAL A 191 4.89 6.34 -9.90
CA VAL A 191 4.70 6.54 -8.45
C VAL A 191 5.69 7.57 -7.93
N LEU A 192 6.99 7.40 -8.20
CA LEU A 192 8.04 8.30 -7.76
C LEU A 192 7.78 9.73 -8.25
N LYS A 193 7.51 9.91 -9.55
CA LYS A 193 7.12 11.20 -10.14
C LYS A 193 5.93 11.81 -9.41
N ARG A 194 4.88 11.04 -9.13
CA ARG A 194 3.69 11.53 -8.40
C ARG A 194 4.05 12.01 -6.99
N LEU A 195 4.93 11.30 -6.27
CA LEU A 195 5.40 11.70 -4.94
C LEU A 195 6.09 13.08 -4.97
N PHE A 196 6.90 13.37 -5.99
CA PHE A 196 7.67 14.62 -6.10
C PHE A 196 6.97 15.76 -6.88
N ALA A 197 6.07 15.44 -7.82
CA ALA A 197 5.34 16.42 -8.64
C ALA A 197 4.16 17.07 -7.89
N SER A 198 3.59 16.39 -6.89
CA SER A 198 2.37 16.80 -6.16
C SER A 198 2.45 18.17 -5.47
N ARG A 199 3.62 18.81 -5.40
CA ARG A 199 3.82 20.13 -4.76
C ARG A 199 4.03 21.32 -5.71
N GLN A 200 4.09 21.11 -7.03
CA GLN A 200 4.14 22.24 -7.98
C GLN A 200 2.78 22.96 -8.13
N SER A 201 1.67 22.39 -7.66
CA SER A 201 0.37 23.06 -7.72
C SER A 201 0.23 24.14 -6.62
N LYS A 202 0.28 25.42 -7.02
CA LYS A 202 -0.16 26.51 -6.15
C LYS A 202 -1.62 26.25 -5.76
N PRO A 203 -2.01 26.28 -4.47
CA PRO A 203 -3.42 26.30 -4.12
C PRO A 203 -4.04 27.57 -4.73
N LYS A 204 -5.06 27.41 -5.59
CA LYS A 204 -5.87 28.54 -6.08
C LYS A 204 -6.57 29.18 -4.89
N LYS A 205 -5.96 30.20 -4.27
CA LYS A 205 -6.69 31.14 -3.40
C LYS A 205 -7.37 32.17 -4.29
N LYS A 206 -8.70 32.23 -4.24
CA LYS A 206 -9.47 33.41 -4.66
C LYS A 206 -9.08 34.59 -3.75
N GLY A 207 -8.62 35.70 -4.34
CA GLY A 207 -8.59 37.02 -3.67
C GLY A 207 -7.24 37.51 -3.12
N GLY A 208 -6.22 37.70 -3.96
CA GLY A 208 -4.99 38.46 -3.63
C GLY A 208 -4.41 39.11 -4.89
N PRO A 209 -3.66 40.24 -4.78
CA PRO A 209 -3.41 41.14 -5.90
C PRO A 209 -2.67 40.46 -7.06
N ALA A 210 -3.08 40.82 -8.26
CA ALA A 210 -2.63 40.23 -9.52
C ALA A 210 -1.11 40.34 -9.66
N VAL A 211 -0.43 39.19 -9.68
CA VAL A 211 0.93 39.10 -10.19
C VAL A 211 0.81 38.69 -11.65
N ASP A 212 1.31 39.54 -12.53
CA ASP A 212 1.22 39.39 -13.98
C ASP A 212 1.91 38.09 -14.43
N SER A 213 1.11 37.07 -14.74
CA SER A 213 1.56 35.74 -15.14
C SER A 213 2.18 35.71 -16.54
N ALA A 214 2.18 36.83 -17.28
CA ALA A 214 2.82 36.93 -18.59
C ALA A 214 4.36 36.93 -18.53
N LYS A 215 4.99 37.11 -17.36
CA LYS A 215 6.45 37.10 -17.21
C LYS A 215 7.08 35.71 -16.94
N PHE A 216 6.27 34.66 -16.85
CA PHE A 216 6.76 33.28 -16.59
C PHE A 216 6.11 32.21 -17.48
N ALA A 217 5.46 32.62 -18.57
CA ALA A 217 5.13 31.65 -19.62
C ALA A 217 6.43 31.26 -20.33
N PRO A 218 6.75 29.96 -20.50
CA PRO A 218 7.79 29.56 -21.43
C PRO A 218 7.39 30.08 -22.82
N GLY A 219 8.28 30.83 -23.45
CA GLY A 219 8.09 31.27 -24.83
C GLY A 219 7.89 30.07 -25.74
N ALA A 220 7.07 30.25 -26.79
CA ALA A 220 6.65 29.21 -27.72
C ALA A 220 7.78 28.62 -28.62
N ASP A 221 9.04 28.80 -28.24
CA ASP A 221 10.24 28.32 -28.95
C ASP A 221 11.11 27.37 -28.10
N ALA A 222 10.56 26.80 -27.02
CA ALA A 222 11.28 25.79 -26.25
C ALA A 222 11.31 24.45 -27.02
N ALA A 223 12.51 24.08 -27.49
CA ALA A 223 12.82 22.76 -28.03
C ALA A 223 12.36 21.63 -27.06
N PRO A 224 12.14 20.40 -27.55
CA PRO A 224 11.71 19.28 -26.72
C PRO A 224 12.66 19.13 -25.53
N VAL A 225 12.12 19.28 -24.32
CA VAL A 225 12.90 19.18 -23.09
C VAL A 225 13.19 17.70 -22.85
N ASP A 226 14.46 17.31 -22.92
CA ASP A 226 14.94 15.95 -22.62
C ASP A 226 14.43 15.50 -21.25
N GLU A 227 13.75 14.36 -21.19
CA GLU A 227 13.22 13.75 -19.95
C GLU A 227 14.31 13.48 -18.90
N GLU A 228 15.56 13.25 -19.32
CA GLU A 228 16.71 13.02 -18.44
C GLU A 228 17.16 14.28 -17.66
N SER A 229 16.76 15.47 -18.11
CA SER A 229 17.17 16.75 -17.53
C SER A 229 16.36 17.18 -16.28
N LEU A 230 15.15 16.64 -16.12
CA LEU A 230 14.27 16.97 -14.98
C LEU A 230 14.73 16.29 -13.67
N ASP A 231 15.21 15.05 -13.75
CA ASP A 231 15.63 14.26 -12.57
C ASP A 231 16.89 14.83 -11.90
N ARG A 232 17.90 15.25 -12.67
CA ARG A 232 19.13 15.86 -12.12
C ARG A 232 18.86 17.24 -11.50
N SER A 233 18.05 18.07 -12.16
CA SER A 233 17.77 19.44 -11.75
C SER A 233 16.96 19.52 -10.46
N MET A 234 15.97 18.63 -10.28
CA MET A 234 15.19 18.57 -9.04
C MET A 234 16.06 18.18 -7.84
N LEU A 235 17.00 17.25 -8.02
CA LEU A 235 17.88 16.74 -6.97
C LEU A 235 18.96 17.72 -6.51
N ASP A 236 19.51 18.52 -7.41
CA ASP A 236 20.46 19.57 -7.02
C ASP A 236 19.76 20.65 -6.17
N LEU A 237 18.50 20.97 -6.50
CA LEU A 237 17.65 21.86 -5.70
C LEU A 237 17.29 21.26 -4.33
N VAL A 238 17.02 19.95 -4.29
CA VAL A 238 16.78 19.15 -3.07
C VAL A 238 18.00 19.21 -2.15
N HIS A 239 19.19 18.88 -2.66
CA HIS A 239 20.43 18.84 -1.88
C HIS A 239 20.88 20.23 -1.40
N ALA A 240 20.73 21.27 -2.23
CA ALA A 240 21.02 22.65 -1.84
C ALA A 240 20.09 23.12 -0.70
N GLY A 241 18.79 22.86 -0.82
CA GLY A 241 17.82 23.18 0.25
C GLY A 241 18.11 22.41 1.55
N ALA A 242 18.40 21.12 1.44
CA ALA A 242 18.72 20.28 2.60
C ALA A 242 19.95 20.79 3.37
N GLY A 243 20.98 21.28 2.69
CA GLY A 243 22.18 21.85 3.31
C GLY A 243 21.88 23.08 4.19
N ASP A 244 20.93 23.93 3.78
CA ASP A 244 20.51 25.09 4.57
C ASP A 244 19.58 24.74 5.72
N LEU A 245 18.71 23.73 5.54
CA LEU A 245 17.90 23.21 6.64
C LEU A 245 18.79 22.58 7.72
N ARG A 246 19.81 21.83 7.31
CA ARG A 246 20.74 21.13 8.19
C ARG A 246 21.35 22.06 9.25
N LYS A 247 21.69 23.30 8.85
CA LYS A 247 22.26 24.33 9.73
C LYS A 247 21.27 24.84 10.80
N ARG A 248 19.97 24.59 10.64
CA ARG A 248 18.88 25.17 11.46
C ARG A 248 18.13 24.14 12.31
N ILE A 249 18.44 22.86 12.17
CA ILE A 249 17.77 21.75 12.87
C ILE A 249 18.71 21.04 13.85
N SER A 250 18.13 20.29 14.78
CA SER A 250 18.88 19.52 15.78
C SER A 250 19.76 18.44 15.13
N ILE A 251 20.81 17.98 15.82
CA ILE A 251 21.68 16.89 15.33
C ILE A 251 20.87 15.62 15.05
N ASN A 252 19.84 15.33 15.86
CA ASN A 252 18.96 14.19 15.63
C ASN A 252 18.16 14.35 14.33
N ASP A 253 17.61 15.54 14.09
CA ASP A 253 16.87 15.84 12.87
C ASP A 253 17.78 15.84 11.62
N GLN A 254 19.05 16.24 11.77
CA GLN A 254 20.03 16.13 10.68
C GLN A 254 20.23 14.67 10.27
N ARG A 255 20.35 13.75 11.24
CA ARG A 255 20.49 12.32 10.95
C ARG A 255 19.24 11.77 10.27
N GLN A 256 18.05 12.12 10.73
CA GLN A 256 16.81 11.67 10.11
C GLN A 256 16.62 12.23 8.70
N LEU A 257 17.06 13.47 8.46
CA LEU A 257 17.09 14.06 7.13
C LEU A 257 18.07 13.32 6.20
N ASP A 258 19.27 12.97 6.70
CA ASP A 258 20.26 12.21 5.94
C ASP A 258 19.75 10.81 5.58
N ASP A 259 19.20 10.07 6.55
CA ASP A 259 18.60 8.74 6.33
C ASP A 259 17.49 8.78 5.28
N TYR A 260 16.68 9.84 5.28
CA TYR A 260 15.63 10.08 4.30
C TYR A 260 16.21 10.33 2.90
N LEU A 261 17.18 11.25 2.77
CA LEU A 261 17.79 11.58 1.48
C LEU A 261 18.54 10.38 0.89
N ASP A 262 19.20 9.58 1.72
CA ASP A 262 19.83 8.34 1.29
C ASP A 262 18.79 7.30 0.85
N SER A 263 17.65 7.22 1.53
CA SER A 263 16.53 6.34 1.13
C SER A 263 15.94 6.75 -0.23
N VAL A 264 15.73 8.05 -0.46
CA VAL A 264 15.28 8.59 -1.75
C VAL A 264 16.26 8.22 -2.86
N ARG A 265 17.55 8.50 -2.67
CA ARG A 265 18.59 8.23 -3.66
C ARG A 265 18.75 6.75 -3.98
N SER A 266 18.62 5.90 -2.97
CA SER A 266 18.66 4.44 -3.14
C SER A 266 17.46 3.95 -3.96
N LEU A 267 16.27 4.49 -3.69
CA LEU A 267 15.05 4.15 -4.41
C LEU A 267 15.10 4.62 -5.87
N GLU A 268 15.55 5.84 -6.13
CA GLU A 268 15.78 6.37 -7.48
C GLU A 268 16.71 5.48 -8.30
N LYS A 269 17.87 5.10 -7.74
CA LYS A 269 18.80 4.20 -8.43
C LYS A 269 18.15 2.87 -8.78
N ARG A 270 17.30 2.34 -7.90
CA ARG A 270 16.54 1.10 -8.16
C ARG A 270 15.53 1.31 -9.26
N VAL A 271 14.73 2.39 -9.22
CA VAL A 271 13.73 2.74 -10.24
C VAL A 271 14.40 2.95 -11.61
N ALA A 272 15.48 3.73 -11.68
CA ALA A 272 16.22 3.96 -12.92
C ALA A 272 16.83 2.67 -13.50
N ALA A 273 17.27 1.73 -12.65
CA ALA A 273 17.72 0.42 -13.10
C ALA A 273 16.58 -0.36 -13.77
N ILE A 274 15.35 -0.28 -13.23
CA ILE A 274 14.16 -0.89 -13.86
C ILE A 274 13.91 -0.30 -15.24
N GLU A 275 13.90 1.03 -15.36
CA GLU A 275 13.59 1.70 -16.62
C GLU A 275 14.61 1.35 -17.70
N ARG A 276 15.91 1.33 -17.36
CA ARG A 276 16.97 0.91 -18.28
C ARG A 276 16.76 -0.53 -18.74
N GLN A 277 16.45 -1.42 -17.81
CA GLN A 277 16.23 -2.83 -18.11
C GLN A 277 14.98 -3.04 -18.98
N GLN A 278 13.88 -2.34 -18.70
CA GLN A 278 12.67 -2.35 -19.53
C GLN A 278 12.94 -1.78 -20.94
N ALA A 279 13.72 -0.71 -21.05
CA ALA A 279 14.12 -0.13 -22.32
C ALA A 279 15.00 -1.09 -23.13
N GLU A 280 15.91 -1.83 -22.48
CA GLU A 280 16.75 -2.85 -23.11
C GLU A 280 15.91 -4.02 -23.64
N VAL A 281 14.97 -4.53 -22.84
CA VAL A 281 14.01 -5.56 -23.26
C VAL A 281 13.17 -5.06 -24.46
N ALA A 282 12.62 -3.84 -24.39
CA ALA A 282 11.86 -3.26 -25.49
C ALA A 282 12.69 -3.17 -26.78
N ARG A 283 13.94 -2.72 -26.70
CA ARG A 283 14.87 -2.67 -27.85
C ARG A 283 15.18 -4.06 -28.42
N SER A 284 15.32 -5.08 -27.58
CA SER A 284 15.56 -6.46 -28.03
C SER A 284 14.34 -7.12 -28.70
N THR A 285 13.12 -6.67 -28.37
CA THR A 285 11.86 -7.26 -28.87
C THR A 285 11.44 -6.70 -30.24
N VAL A 286 11.97 -5.53 -30.65
CA VAL A 286 11.64 -4.87 -31.93
C VAL A 286 12.20 -5.60 -33.18
N GLY A 287 12.93 -6.71 -33.01
CA GLY A 287 13.58 -7.45 -34.10
C GLY A 287 12.80 -8.59 -34.78
N LYS A 288 11.58 -8.97 -34.37
CA LYS A 288 10.86 -10.10 -34.99
C LYS A 288 9.37 -9.81 -35.20
N GLY A 289 8.94 -9.77 -36.46
CA GLY A 289 7.59 -9.36 -36.86
C GLY A 289 6.56 -10.49 -37.08
N LYS A 290 5.31 -10.03 -37.21
CA LYS A 290 4.06 -10.59 -37.79
C LYS A 290 3.15 -11.51 -36.96
N GLU A 291 1.90 -11.02 -36.85
CA GLU A 291 0.57 -11.56 -36.49
C GLU A 291 0.35 -13.07 -36.28
N ARG A 292 -0.36 -13.44 -35.19
CA ARG A 292 -1.74 -14.00 -35.20
C ARG A 292 -2.29 -14.25 -33.78
N ALA A 293 -3.63 -14.36 -33.71
CA ALA A 293 -4.48 -14.39 -32.52
C ALA A 293 -4.23 -15.53 -31.51
N VAL A 294 -4.59 -15.22 -30.25
CA VAL A 294 -4.47 -15.99 -28.99
C VAL A 294 -5.08 -17.41 -29.07
N PRO A 295 -4.47 -18.40 -28.39
CA PRO A 295 -4.98 -18.80 -27.07
C PRO A 295 -3.88 -19.12 -26.04
N LEU A 296 -4.21 -18.90 -24.77
CA LEU A 296 -3.41 -19.15 -23.55
C LEU A 296 -2.01 -18.54 -23.58
N MET A 297 -1.94 -17.32 -23.05
CA MET A 297 -0.71 -16.58 -22.85
C MET A 297 0.11 -17.29 -21.76
N GLU A 298 0.89 -18.30 -22.15
CA GLU A 298 2.12 -18.65 -21.43
C GLU A 298 2.93 -17.36 -21.35
N VAL A 299 3.04 -16.81 -20.14
CA VAL A 299 3.91 -15.67 -19.88
C VAL A 299 5.34 -16.19 -19.96
N GLN A 300 5.88 -16.27 -21.17
CA GLN A 300 7.32 -16.38 -21.37
C GLN A 300 7.93 -15.09 -20.83
N ILE A 301 8.51 -15.17 -19.64
CA ILE A 301 9.27 -14.07 -19.05
C ILE A 301 10.52 -13.88 -19.90
N PRO A 302 10.69 -12.76 -20.60
CA PRO A 302 11.94 -12.49 -21.32
C PRO A 302 13.09 -12.41 -20.30
N PRO A 303 14.29 -12.94 -20.59
CA PRO A 303 15.46 -12.77 -19.73
C PRO A 303 15.69 -11.28 -19.50
N GLY A 304 15.69 -10.84 -18.24
CA GLY A 304 15.85 -9.43 -17.88
C GLY A 304 14.59 -8.72 -17.39
N GLN A 305 13.62 -9.40 -16.76
CA GLN A 305 12.68 -8.71 -15.87
C GLN A 305 13.11 -8.86 -14.41
N LEU A 306 12.95 -7.81 -13.60
CA LEU A 306 13.14 -7.88 -12.14
C LEU A 306 12.30 -9.01 -11.56
N LYS A 307 12.85 -9.65 -10.53
CA LYS A 307 12.15 -10.64 -9.74
C LYS A 307 10.83 -10.06 -9.20
N TRP A 308 9.79 -10.88 -9.13
CA TRP A 308 8.48 -10.46 -8.61
C TRP A 308 8.58 -9.85 -7.20
N SER A 309 9.36 -10.49 -6.33
CA SER A 309 9.69 -10.04 -4.98
C SER A 309 10.35 -8.66 -5.00
N GLU A 310 11.26 -8.40 -5.93
CA GLU A 310 11.89 -7.08 -6.08
C GLU A 310 10.88 -6.02 -6.48
N ARG A 311 9.95 -6.34 -7.38
CA ARG A 311 8.87 -5.43 -7.79
C ARG A 311 7.94 -5.09 -6.62
N VAL A 312 7.50 -6.10 -5.85
CA VAL A 312 6.70 -5.90 -4.64
C VAL A 312 7.45 -5.05 -3.62
N LYS A 313 8.73 -5.35 -3.37
CA LYS A 313 9.58 -4.59 -2.43
C LYS A 313 9.72 -3.14 -2.84
N ILE A 314 9.93 -2.84 -4.13
CA ILE A 314 10.05 -1.46 -4.63
C ILE A 314 8.74 -0.68 -4.44
N MET A 315 7.59 -1.28 -4.74
CA MET A 315 6.29 -0.64 -4.47
C MET A 315 6.06 -0.43 -2.97
N GLY A 316 6.48 -1.39 -2.14
CA GLY A 316 6.49 -1.26 -0.68
C GLY A 316 7.38 -0.12 -0.20
N ASP A 317 8.59 0.02 -0.75
CA ASP A 317 9.52 1.11 -0.39
C ASP A 317 8.97 2.48 -0.79
N LEU A 318 8.32 2.60 -1.95
CA LEU A 318 7.63 3.82 -2.38
C LEU A 318 6.50 4.20 -1.41
N LEU A 319 5.72 3.22 -0.95
CA LEU A 319 4.67 3.43 0.04
C LEU A 319 5.27 3.88 1.39
N VAL A 320 6.34 3.23 1.84
CA VAL A 320 7.05 3.60 3.08
C VAL A 320 7.63 5.00 2.98
N LEU A 321 8.20 5.38 1.84
CA LEU A 321 8.72 6.72 1.58
C LEU A 321 7.60 7.77 1.67
N ALA A 322 6.44 7.47 1.06
CA ALA A 322 5.28 8.34 1.11
C ALA A 322 4.77 8.56 2.55
N TYR A 323 4.80 7.52 3.40
CA TYR A 323 4.47 7.63 4.82
C TYR A 323 5.50 8.41 5.62
N GLN A 324 6.79 8.12 5.40
CA GLN A 324 7.90 8.79 6.08
C GLN A 324 7.87 10.30 5.85
N ALA A 325 7.59 10.72 4.62
CA ALA A 325 7.50 12.14 4.24
C ALA A 325 6.11 12.77 4.48
N ASP A 326 5.15 12.04 5.05
CA ASP A 326 3.74 12.46 5.23
C ASP A 326 3.14 13.03 3.91
N ILE A 327 3.50 12.39 2.78
CA ILE A 327 2.95 12.69 1.45
C ILE A 327 1.54 12.13 1.33
N THR A 328 1.31 10.98 1.95
CA THR A 328 0.00 10.35 2.14
C THR A 328 -0.05 9.66 3.51
N ARG A 329 -1.25 9.49 4.05
CA ARG A 329 -1.51 8.73 5.29
C ARG A 329 -2.27 7.43 5.02
N VAL A 330 -2.66 7.19 3.77
CA VAL A 330 -3.46 6.04 3.36
C VAL A 330 -2.82 5.39 2.14
N GLY A 331 -2.66 4.07 2.15
CA GLY A 331 -2.20 3.38 0.96
C GLY A 331 -2.52 1.90 0.91
N THR A 332 -2.59 1.38 -0.31
CA THR A 332 -2.88 -0.02 -0.58
C THR A 332 -1.79 -0.59 -1.48
N LEU A 333 -1.18 -1.69 -1.06
CA LEU A 333 -0.26 -2.50 -1.82
C LEU A 333 -0.95 -3.81 -2.20
N ILE A 334 -1.47 -3.92 -3.43
CA ILE A 334 -1.96 -5.21 -3.90
C ILE A 334 -0.75 -5.99 -4.40
N SER A 335 -0.29 -6.97 -3.62
CA SER A 335 0.93 -7.74 -3.92
C SER A 335 0.67 -8.76 -5.01
N THR A 336 -0.47 -9.45 -4.94
CA THR A 336 -0.90 -10.44 -5.92
C THR A 336 -2.42 -10.39 -6.08
N ALA A 337 -2.91 -10.74 -7.26
CA ALA A 337 -4.33 -10.81 -7.59
C ALA A 337 -4.74 -12.25 -7.92
N ALA A 338 -6.03 -12.54 -7.92
CA ALA A 338 -6.58 -13.88 -8.14
C ALA A 338 -6.15 -14.51 -9.49
N HIS A 339 -6.05 -13.69 -10.54
CA HIS A 339 -5.64 -14.10 -11.91
C HIS A 339 -4.12 -14.14 -12.09
N MET A 340 -3.34 -13.85 -11.05
CA MET A 340 -1.89 -13.96 -11.18
C MET A 340 -1.55 -15.44 -11.32
N GLY A 341 -1.43 -15.88 -12.58
CA GLY A 341 -1.18 -17.26 -12.96
C GLY A 341 0.09 -17.74 -12.28
N THR A 342 1.25 -17.27 -12.73
CA THR A 342 2.55 -17.77 -12.25
C THR A 342 3.23 -16.81 -11.27
N TYR A 343 3.83 -17.34 -10.19
CA TYR A 343 4.91 -16.66 -9.45
C TYR A 343 6.24 -16.93 -10.18
N PRO A 344 6.78 -15.95 -10.93
CA PRO A 344 7.96 -16.15 -11.77
C PRO A 344 9.17 -16.77 -11.06
N GLU A 345 9.42 -16.36 -9.82
CA GLU A 345 10.59 -16.80 -9.05
C GLU A 345 10.47 -18.20 -8.46
N LEU A 346 9.22 -18.64 -8.26
CA LEU A 346 8.94 -19.94 -7.71
C LEU A 346 8.69 -20.97 -8.81
N ASP A 347 8.48 -20.51 -10.06
CA ASP A 347 8.09 -21.33 -11.20
C ASP A 347 6.82 -22.16 -10.92
N VAL A 348 5.84 -21.55 -10.24
CA VAL A 348 4.58 -22.20 -9.86
C VAL A 348 3.38 -21.33 -10.18
N ASP A 349 2.26 -21.96 -10.57
CA ASP A 349 0.99 -21.29 -10.78
C ASP A 349 0.16 -21.20 -9.48
N HIS A 350 -0.25 -20.01 -9.05
CA HIS A 350 -1.00 -19.85 -7.80
C HIS A 350 -2.44 -20.33 -7.93
N HIS A 351 -3.14 -19.86 -8.96
CA HIS A 351 -4.57 -20.09 -9.13
C HIS A 351 -4.87 -21.58 -9.33
N HIS A 352 -4.05 -22.28 -10.11
CA HIS A 352 -4.18 -23.73 -10.29
C HIS A 352 -3.94 -24.51 -9.00
N ASN A 353 -2.93 -24.10 -8.22
CA ASN A 353 -2.57 -24.80 -7.00
C ASN A 353 -3.49 -24.47 -5.81
N SER A 354 -4.18 -23.31 -5.83
CA SER A 354 -5.18 -22.96 -4.81
C SER A 354 -6.38 -23.91 -4.84
N HIS A 355 -6.73 -24.44 -6.01
CA HIS A 355 -7.62 -25.59 -6.18
C HIS A 355 -6.91 -26.90 -5.84
N HIS A 356 -6.54 -27.04 -4.57
CA HIS A 356 -5.62 -28.08 -4.12
C HIS A 356 -6.25 -29.47 -4.01
N GLU A 357 -7.58 -29.62 -3.89
CA GLU A 357 -8.28 -30.92 -3.80
C GLU A 357 -7.73 -31.88 -2.72
N ASN A 358 -7.18 -31.30 -1.64
CA ASN A 358 -6.38 -32.00 -0.62
C ASN A 358 -5.13 -32.76 -1.12
N ASN A 359 -4.68 -32.50 -2.35
CA ASN A 359 -3.44 -33.03 -2.89
C ASN A 359 -2.23 -32.49 -2.11
N PRO A 360 -1.34 -33.36 -1.58
CA PRO A 360 -0.20 -32.95 -0.76
C PRO A 360 0.83 -32.12 -1.53
N ASP A 361 1.03 -32.36 -2.83
CA ASP A 361 2.00 -31.62 -3.65
C ASP A 361 1.52 -30.19 -3.89
N LYS A 362 0.23 -30.02 -4.20
CA LYS A 362 -0.40 -28.69 -4.34
C LYS A 362 -0.35 -27.92 -3.02
N LEU A 363 -0.62 -28.58 -1.90
CA LEU A 363 -0.52 -27.98 -0.56
C LEU A 363 0.92 -27.54 -0.22
N ALA A 364 1.93 -28.33 -0.59
CA ALA A 364 3.33 -27.96 -0.41
C ALA A 364 3.73 -26.77 -1.28
N ILE A 365 3.19 -26.66 -2.50
CA ILE A 365 3.36 -25.47 -3.35
C ILE A 365 2.70 -24.24 -2.72
N LEU A 366 1.45 -24.38 -2.23
CA LEU A 366 0.76 -23.28 -1.54
C LEU A 366 1.52 -22.80 -0.31
N ALA A 367 2.09 -23.70 0.49
CA ALA A 367 2.92 -23.33 1.64
C ALA A 367 4.16 -22.51 1.22
N LYS A 368 4.79 -22.84 0.09
CA LYS A 368 5.90 -22.03 -0.47
C LYS A 368 5.43 -20.64 -0.91
N ILE A 369 4.26 -20.55 -1.54
CA ILE A 369 3.66 -19.29 -1.97
C ILE A 369 3.30 -18.41 -0.75
N ASP A 370 2.65 -18.99 0.26
CA ASP A 370 2.30 -18.29 1.50
C ASP A 370 3.55 -17.71 2.15
N ARG A 371 4.60 -18.53 2.29
CA ARG A 371 5.88 -18.09 2.83
C ARG A 371 6.47 -16.95 2.00
N PHE A 372 6.51 -17.09 0.68
CA PHE A 372 7.04 -16.05 -0.22
C PHE A 372 6.29 -14.72 -0.09
N ASN A 373 4.97 -14.77 0.03
CA ASN A 373 4.13 -13.58 0.22
C ASN A 373 4.40 -12.92 1.57
N LEU A 374 4.53 -13.72 2.63
CA LEU A 374 4.82 -13.22 3.97
C LEU A 374 6.25 -12.70 4.10
N GLU A 375 7.20 -13.17 3.29
CA GLU A 375 8.54 -12.55 3.16
C GLU A 375 8.45 -11.11 2.66
N GLN A 376 7.54 -10.81 1.72
CA GLN A 376 7.36 -9.45 1.22
C GLN A 376 6.68 -8.55 2.26
N PHE A 377 5.67 -9.06 2.96
CA PHE A 377 5.03 -8.34 4.06
C PHE A 377 6.03 -8.07 5.20
N ALA A 378 6.79 -9.08 5.62
CA ALA A 378 7.83 -8.94 6.64
C ALA A 378 8.87 -7.88 6.27
N TYR A 379 9.25 -7.81 4.99
CA TYR A 379 10.16 -6.77 4.49
C TYR A 379 9.58 -5.37 4.71
N VAL A 380 8.35 -5.10 4.27
CA VAL A 380 7.72 -3.77 4.40
C VAL A 380 7.55 -3.38 5.87
N VAL A 381 7.15 -4.32 6.72
CA VAL A 381 7.05 -4.12 8.18
C VAL A 381 8.41 -3.80 8.79
N ALA A 382 9.46 -4.55 8.43
CA ALA A 382 10.82 -4.30 8.90
C ALA A 382 11.36 -2.94 8.43
N ARG A 383 11.05 -2.54 7.18
CA ARG A 383 11.38 -1.21 6.65
C ARG A 383 10.75 -0.11 7.51
N MET A 384 9.45 -0.17 7.79
CA MET A 384 8.78 0.79 8.67
C MET A 384 9.34 0.77 10.11
N LYS A 385 9.65 -0.41 10.66
CA LYS A 385 10.24 -0.56 12.01
C LYS A 385 11.63 0.09 12.10
N SER A 386 12.40 0.10 11.02
CA SER A 386 13.76 0.67 11.01
C SER A 386 13.81 2.20 10.99
N ILE A 387 12.72 2.86 10.60
CA ILE A 387 12.66 4.32 10.44
C ILE A 387 12.25 4.95 11.76
N ARG A 388 13.05 5.88 12.28
CA ARG A 388 12.71 6.64 13.49
C ARG A 388 11.63 7.67 13.21
N GLU A 389 10.65 7.76 14.12
CA GLU A 389 9.62 8.79 14.09
C GLU A 389 9.12 9.12 15.50
N GLY A 390 9.36 10.36 15.94
CA GLY A 390 9.06 10.77 17.31
C GLY A 390 9.77 9.90 18.35
N ALA A 391 9.04 9.45 19.36
CA ALA A 391 9.59 8.60 20.44
C ALA A 391 9.81 7.13 20.04
N GLY A 392 9.42 6.73 18.82
CA GLY A 392 9.45 5.34 18.38
C GLY A 392 9.91 5.22 16.94
N THR A 393 9.19 4.38 16.21
CA THR A 393 9.44 4.06 14.80
C THR A 393 8.24 4.48 13.96
N LEU A 394 8.40 4.58 12.64
CA LEU A 394 7.28 4.83 11.73
C LEU A 394 6.19 3.75 11.91
N LEU A 395 6.59 2.49 12.12
CA LEU A 395 5.65 1.38 12.35
C LEU A 395 4.80 1.57 13.62
N ASP A 396 5.33 2.19 14.68
CA ASP A 396 4.55 2.46 15.90
C ASP A 396 3.34 3.37 15.61
N ASN A 397 3.44 4.22 14.59
CA ASN A 397 2.40 5.12 14.13
C ASN A 397 1.70 4.61 12.86
N CYS A 398 1.86 3.34 12.51
CA CYS A 398 1.15 2.70 11.41
C CYS A 398 0.17 1.63 11.91
N MET A 399 -0.90 1.43 11.14
CA MET A 399 -1.71 0.23 11.13
C MET A 399 -1.59 -0.36 9.72
N PHE A 400 -0.78 -1.42 9.57
CA PHE A 400 -0.52 -2.04 8.28
C PHE A 400 -1.11 -3.45 8.25
N MET A 401 -2.26 -3.58 7.61
CA MET A 401 -3.03 -4.83 7.54
C MET A 401 -2.59 -5.64 6.32
N TRP A 402 -2.27 -6.91 6.52
CA TRP A 402 -2.11 -7.91 5.47
C TRP A 402 -3.26 -8.91 5.50
N GLY A 403 -3.69 -9.38 4.33
CA GLY A 403 -4.64 -10.47 4.27
C GLY A 403 -5.08 -10.87 2.86
N SER A 404 -6.06 -11.76 2.82
CA SER A 404 -6.71 -12.26 1.60
C SER A 404 -8.23 -12.19 1.71
N GLY A 405 -8.90 -12.13 0.56
CA GLY A 405 -10.36 -12.16 0.47
C GLY A 405 -10.97 -13.55 0.57
N LEU A 406 -10.14 -14.60 0.51
CA LEU A 406 -10.53 -16.00 0.74
C LEU A 406 -9.80 -16.56 1.97
N GLY A 407 -10.45 -17.46 2.71
CA GLY A 407 -9.84 -18.24 3.78
C GLY A 407 -9.04 -19.42 3.22
N ASP A 408 -9.71 -20.19 2.34
CA ASP A 408 -9.19 -21.34 1.61
C ASP A 408 -9.54 -21.18 0.14
N GLY A 409 -8.51 -21.24 -0.72
CA GLY A 409 -8.67 -21.12 -2.17
C GLY A 409 -9.45 -22.28 -2.79
N ASN A 410 -9.31 -23.50 -2.26
CA ASN A 410 -9.94 -24.68 -2.83
C ASN A 410 -11.46 -24.67 -2.63
N GLY A 411 -11.91 -24.36 -1.42
CA GLY A 411 -13.32 -24.22 -1.09
C GLY A 411 -13.92 -22.86 -1.44
N HIS A 412 -13.14 -21.92 -2.00
CA HIS A 412 -13.55 -20.52 -2.22
C HIS A 412 -14.20 -19.90 -0.99
N THR A 413 -13.67 -20.21 0.20
CA THR A 413 -14.33 -19.85 1.45
C THR A 413 -14.16 -18.37 1.75
N ASN A 414 -15.24 -17.71 2.09
CA ASN A 414 -15.27 -16.31 2.54
C ASN A 414 -15.24 -16.20 4.09
N THR A 415 -14.88 -17.30 4.76
CA THR A 415 -14.88 -17.43 6.22
C THR A 415 -13.46 -17.64 6.74
N ASN A 416 -13.19 -17.20 7.97
CA ASN A 416 -11.88 -17.31 8.61
C ASN A 416 -10.74 -16.78 7.71
N LEU A 417 -10.89 -15.56 7.22
CA LEU A 417 -9.91 -14.91 6.35
C LEU A 417 -8.55 -14.78 7.06
N PRO A 418 -7.43 -15.05 6.37
CA PRO A 418 -6.10 -14.81 6.90
C PRO A 418 -5.89 -13.31 7.07
N CYS A 419 -5.58 -12.88 8.30
CA CYS A 419 -5.41 -11.48 8.61
C CYS A 419 -4.29 -11.25 9.63
N ILE A 420 -3.40 -10.30 9.32
CA ILE A 420 -2.33 -9.84 10.18
C ILE A 420 -2.36 -8.31 10.22
N VAL A 421 -2.40 -7.71 11.39
CA VAL A 421 -2.23 -6.25 11.55
C VAL A 421 -0.87 -5.99 12.18
N ALA A 422 -0.01 -5.27 11.47
CA ALA A 422 1.30 -4.86 11.95
C ALA A 422 1.31 -3.39 12.39
N GLY A 423 2.05 -3.10 13.45
CA GLY A 423 2.16 -1.76 14.02
C GLY A 423 1.11 -1.46 15.07
N ARG A 424 1.39 -0.41 15.86
CA ARG A 424 0.63 -0.10 17.08
C ARG A 424 -0.43 0.96 16.88
N GLY A 425 -0.55 1.55 15.69
CA GLY A 425 -1.55 2.58 15.38
C GLY A 425 -1.56 3.73 16.37
N GLY A 426 -0.38 4.25 16.74
CA GLY A 426 -0.23 5.29 17.75
C GLY A 426 -0.45 4.81 19.19
N GLY A 427 -0.23 3.51 19.44
CA GLY A 427 -0.41 2.86 20.75
C GLY A 427 -1.81 2.33 21.01
N THR A 428 -2.67 2.29 19.99
CA THR A 428 -4.06 1.82 20.11
C THR A 428 -4.21 0.31 19.88
N ILE A 429 -3.23 -0.33 19.25
CA ILE A 429 -3.23 -1.78 18.95
C ILE A 429 -2.19 -2.52 19.79
N ARG A 430 -2.61 -3.64 20.39
CA ARG A 430 -1.73 -4.56 21.13
C ARG A 430 -1.25 -5.70 20.22
N THR A 431 -0.01 -5.57 19.76
CA THR A 431 0.69 -6.53 18.89
C THR A 431 1.36 -7.66 19.69
N GLY A 432 2.01 -8.59 18.99
CA GLY A 432 2.77 -9.70 19.58
C GLY A 432 1.89 -10.84 20.07
N ARG A 433 0.66 -10.95 19.56
CA ARG A 433 -0.33 -11.95 20.01
C ARG A 433 -1.14 -12.52 18.85
N TYR A 434 -1.73 -13.68 19.10
CA TYR A 434 -2.69 -14.34 18.22
C TYR A 434 -4.07 -14.36 18.87
N VAL A 435 -5.10 -13.99 18.11
CA VAL A 435 -6.51 -14.11 18.49
C VAL A 435 -7.15 -15.18 17.61
N PRO A 436 -7.34 -16.42 18.09
CA PRO A 436 -7.83 -17.53 17.26
C PRO A 436 -9.23 -17.32 16.71
N ARG A 437 -10.08 -16.61 17.46
CA ARG A 437 -11.45 -16.29 17.08
C ARG A 437 -11.80 -14.90 17.57
N CYS A 438 -11.85 -13.96 16.64
CA CYS A 438 -12.26 -12.59 16.92
C CYS A 438 -13.75 -12.52 17.28
N ASN A 439 -14.11 -11.56 18.14
CA ASN A 439 -15.49 -11.24 18.46
C ASN A 439 -16.06 -10.23 17.45
N GLY A 440 -16.13 -10.65 16.19
CA GLY A 440 -16.65 -9.83 15.10
C GLY A 440 -16.32 -10.42 13.74
N ILE A 441 -16.71 -9.69 12.71
CA ILE A 441 -16.47 -10.06 11.32
C ILE A 441 -15.44 -9.14 10.67
N HIS A 442 -15.06 -9.43 9.43
CA HIS A 442 -14.08 -8.65 8.67
C HIS A 442 -14.44 -7.15 8.59
N ALA A 443 -15.71 -6.82 8.40
CA ALA A 443 -16.18 -5.44 8.39
C ALA A 443 -16.03 -4.71 9.73
N ASP A 444 -16.17 -5.43 10.85
CA ASP A 444 -15.95 -4.86 12.19
C ASP A 444 -14.46 -4.52 12.40
N LEU A 445 -13.55 -5.34 11.85
CA LEU A 445 -12.11 -5.05 11.83
C LEU A 445 -11.84 -3.76 11.05
N LEU A 446 -12.32 -3.67 9.80
CA LEU A 446 -12.13 -2.48 8.97
C LEU A 446 -12.67 -1.22 9.65
N THR A 447 -13.87 -1.31 10.23
CA THR A 447 -14.48 -0.21 11.01
C THR A 447 -13.59 0.19 12.18
N ALA A 448 -13.04 -0.77 12.91
CA ALA A 448 -12.16 -0.50 14.05
C ALA A 448 -10.83 0.14 13.65
N LEU A 449 -10.22 -0.29 12.54
CA LEU A 449 -9.00 0.32 12.02
C LEU A 449 -9.24 1.77 11.60
N LEU A 450 -10.34 2.05 10.88
CA LEU A 450 -10.72 3.40 10.49
C LEU A 450 -10.96 4.31 11.70
N ALA A 451 -11.74 3.86 12.67
CA ALA A 451 -12.00 4.61 13.90
C ALA A 451 -10.70 4.93 14.66
N ARG A 452 -9.78 3.97 14.76
CA ARG A 452 -8.45 4.16 15.40
C ARG A 452 -7.54 5.09 14.61
N ALA A 453 -7.71 5.19 13.29
CA ALA A 453 -7.01 6.16 12.45
C ALA A 453 -7.55 7.59 12.60
N GLY A 454 -8.62 7.78 13.39
CA GLY A 454 -9.27 9.08 13.57
C GLY A 454 -10.34 9.39 12.51
N VAL A 455 -10.76 8.40 11.72
CA VAL A 455 -11.87 8.54 10.77
C VAL A 455 -13.17 8.56 11.55
N ASN A 456 -13.98 9.61 11.35
CA ASN A 456 -15.31 9.67 11.91
C ASN A 456 -16.27 8.78 11.09
N LEU A 457 -16.75 7.71 11.71
CA LEU A 457 -17.67 6.76 11.11
C LEU A 457 -19.03 6.81 11.83
N PRO A 458 -20.07 7.44 11.24
CA PRO A 458 -21.40 7.46 11.85
C PRO A 458 -22.06 6.08 11.87
N LYS A 459 -21.59 5.15 11.04
CA LYS A 459 -21.99 3.75 11.01
C LYS A 459 -20.82 2.85 10.59
N PRO A 460 -20.82 1.56 10.97
CA PRO A 460 -19.87 0.59 10.46
C PRO A 460 -19.85 0.48 8.94
N ILE A 461 -18.71 0.04 8.38
CA ILE A 461 -18.56 -0.22 6.94
C ILE A 461 -19.27 -1.51 6.54
N GLY A 462 -19.80 -1.57 5.32
CA GLY A 462 -20.35 -2.79 4.73
C GLY A 462 -21.38 -3.49 5.62
N ASN A 463 -21.18 -4.78 5.88
CA ASN A 463 -22.01 -5.58 6.78
C ASN A 463 -21.58 -5.52 8.26
N GLY A 464 -20.72 -4.58 8.65
CA GLY A 464 -20.26 -4.40 10.02
C GLY A 464 -21.38 -3.96 10.97
N THR A 465 -21.21 -4.27 12.25
CA THR A 465 -22.19 -3.98 13.30
C THR A 465 -21.57 -3.28 14.50
N LYS A 466 -20.25 -3.35 14.67
CA LYS A 466 -19.55 -2.86 15.86
C LYS A 466 -18.08 -2.55 15.57
N LEU A 467 -17.41 -1.95 16.56
CA LEU A 467 -15.94 -1.90 16.58
C LEU A 467 -15.41 -3.23 17.11
N LEU A 468 -14.37 -3.76 16.48
CA LEU A 468 -13.70 -4.97 16.93
C LEU A 468 -12.90 -4.74 18.24
N PRO A 469 -13.27 -5.36 19.36
CA PRO A 469 -12.60 -5.14 20.65
C PRO A 469 -11.22 -5.82 20.72
N ASP A 470 -10.97 -6.82 19.88
CA ASP A 470 -9.77 -7.68 19.94
C ASP A 470 -8.45 -6.99 19.57
N LEU A 471 -8.52 -5.75 19.08
CA LEU A 471 -7.33 -4.95 18.73
C LEU A 471 -6.56 -4.44 19.95
N SER A 472 -7.16 -4.41 21.15
CA SER A 472 -6.54 -3.85 22.38
C SER A 472 -5.99 -4.89 23.35
#